data_AF-D7T2N0-F1
#
_entry.id   AF-D7T2N0-F1
#
_cell.length_a   1.000
_cell.length_b   1.000
_cell.length_c   1.000
_cell.angle_alpha   90.00
_cell.angle_beta   90.00
_cell.angle_gamma   90.00
#
_symmetry.space_group_name_H-M   'P 1'
#
loop_
_entity.id
_entity.type
_entity.pdbx_description
1 polymer ?
#
loop_
_entity_poly.entity_id
_entity_poly.type
_entity_poly.pdbx_seq_one_letter_code
_entity_poly.pdbx_strand_id
1 'polypeptide(L)'
;MEKDEGRGRRLSIKDSQRRPPWLHKLRENCFRRVKEERNDLLWKMRLSADQSSTQKEFMESTVREIFSDELQRFRTSALSGCSEIPTSTAKVDEDMLWEYDGLHTASHFECEEVMLELQRMFYEDIRMNQTHRDGCNGTTEEEDEDYLDPAIFENLRLEDDKGCKEIWCPICKKGKLRQNNHLIYCTLCELGLERGDQVNLDCLQVRLGEAYSEHLDRGCRFTPQFHVYTQFSLTALYIQCEACKIFELIL
;
A
#
# COMPACT_ATOMS: atom_id res chain seq x y z
N MET A 1 -24.95 -29.32 -53.78
CA MET A 1 -25.97 -29.15 -52.73
C MET A 1 -25.24 -28.95 -51.42
N GLU A 2 -25.29 -27.72 -50.94
CA GLU A 2 -24.81 -27.30 -49.61
C GLU A 2 -25.53 -28.04 -48.48
N LYS A 3 -24.87 -28.14 -47.32
CA LYS A 3 -25.50 -27.92 -46.02
C LYS A 3 -24.45 -27.41 -45.03
N ASP A 4 -24.60 -26.12 -44.71
CA ASP A 4 -23.97 -25.35 -43.65
C ASP A 4 -24.58 -25.77 -42.30
N GLU A 5 -23.77 -26.31 -41.39
CA GLU A 5 -24.20 -26.67 -40.03
C GLU A 5 -23.60 -25.70 -39.01
N GLY A 6 -24.44 -24.78 -38.53
CA GLY A 6 -24.53 -24.49 -37.10
C GLY A 6 -23.54 -23.51 -36.49
N ARG A 7 -23.40 -22.28 -37.03
CA ARG A 7 -22.89 -21.14 -36.24
C ARG A 7 -23.77 -20.92 -35.00
N GLY A 8 -23.22 -21.19 -33.82
CA GLY A 8 -23.83 -20.83 -32.53
C GLY A 8 -24.17 -19.33 -32.50
N ARG A 9 -25.44 -19.02 -32.27
CA ARG A 9 -25.92 -17.63 -32.15
C ARG A 9 -25.29 -16.99 -30.92
N ARG A 10 -24.59 -15.86 -31.11
CA ARG A 10 -24.26 -14.94 -30.03
C ARG A 10 -25.57 -14.43 -29.43
N LEU A 11 -25.78 -14.66 -28.14
CA LEU A 11 -26.89 -14.04 -27.42
C LEU A 11 -26.59 -12.55 -27.22
N SER A 12 -27.65 -11.75 -27.30
CA SER A 12 -27.57 -10.29 -27.28
C SER A 12 -27.24 -9.78 -25.88
N ILE A 13 -26.48 -8.69 -25.81
CA ILE A 13 -26.12 -7.93 -24.59
C ILE A 13 -27.34 -7.64 -23.67
N LYS A 14 -28.57 -7.71 -24.20
CA LYS A 14 -29.81 -7.53 -23.45
C LYS A 14 -30.13 -8.65 -22.43
N ASP A 15 -29.46 -9.80 -22.48
CA ASP A 15 -29.67 -10.88 -21.50
C ASP A 15 -28.85 -10.72 -20.19
N SER A 16 -27.95 -9.73 -20.11
CA SER A 16 -27.14 -9.40 -18.92
C SER A 16 -27.96 -8.89 -17.72
N GLN A 17 -29.27 -8.70 -17.87
CA GLN A 17 -30.15 -8.14 -16.84
C GLN A 17 -30.68 -9.15 -15.81
N ARG A 18 -30.27 -10.42 -15.84
CA ARG A 18 -30.65 -11.41 -14.83
C ARG A 18 -29.49 -11.82 -13.93
N ARG A 19 -28.81 -10.85 -13.29
CA ARG A 19 -28.02 -11.20 -12.10
C ARG A 19 -28.99 -11.66 -11.00
N PRO A 20 -28.80 -12.84 -10.39
CA PRO A 20 -29.70 -13.33 -9.35
C PRO A 20 -29.78 -12.32 -8.19
N PRO A 21 -30.98 -11.98 -7.68
CA PRO A 21 -31.16 -11.01 -6.60
C PRO A 21 -30.34 -11.32 -5.33
N TRP A 22 -30.06 -12.61 -5.07
CA TRP A 22 -29.23 -13.05 -3.95
C TRP A 22 -27.78 -12.56 -4.07
N LEU A 23 -27.24 -12.42 -5.28
CA LEU A 23 -25.86 -11.96 -5.52
C LEU A 23 -25.73 -10.48 -5.17
N HIS A 24 -26.75 -9.68 -5.50
CA HIS A 24 -26.82 -8.28 -5.08
C HIS A 24 -26.90 -8.16 -3.55
N LYS A 25 -27.73 -9.01 -2.92
CA LYS A 25 -27.85 -9.03 -1.45
C LYS A 25 -26.56 -9.46 -0.74
N LEU A 26 -25.85 -10.43 -1.30
CA LEU A 26 -24.56 -10.88 -0.79
C LEU A 26 -23.51 -9.77 -0.86
N ARG A 27 -23.44 -9.05 -1.98
CA ARG A 27 -22.56 -7.89 -2.15
C ARG A 27 -22.88 -6.78 -1.15
N GLU A 28 -24.16 -6.45 -1.01
CA GLU A 28 -24.61 -5.44 -0.07
C GLU A 28 -24.24 -5.80 1.39
N ASN A 29 -24.42 -7.07 1.78
CA ASN A 29 -24.07 -7.54 3.12
C ASN A 29 -22.57 -7.59 3.35
N CYS A 30 -21.77 -8.03 2.36
CA CYS A 30 -20.32 -8.03 2.44
C CYS A 30 -19.78 -6.60 2.59
N PHE A 31 -20.26 -5.68 1.75
CA PHE A 31 -19.90 -4.28 1.82
C PHE A 31 -20.29 -3.64 3.15
N ARG A 32 -21.49 -3.94 3.66
CA ARG A 32 -21.94 -3.46 4.97
C ARG A 32 -21.03 -3.99 6.08
N ARG A 33 -20.73 -5.29 6.09
CA ARG A 33 -19.85 -5.92 7.08
C ARG A 33 -18.46 -5.29 7.08
N VAL A 34 -17.83 -5.19 5.91
CA VAL A 34 -16.49 -4.59 5.79
C VAL A 34 -16.49 -3.13 6.23
N LYS A 35 -17.53 -2.37 5.90
CA LYS A 35 -17.67 -0.97 6.32
C LYS A 35 -17.85 -0.84 7.84
N GLU A 36 -18.64 -1.72 8.45
CA GLU A 36 -18.84 -1.78 9.89
C GLU A 36 -17.57 -2.20 10.62
N GLU A 37 -16.89 -3.26 10.17
CA GLU A 37 -15.61 -3.74 10.71
C GLU A 37 -14.52 -2.66 10.61
N ARG A 38 -14.43 -1.98 9.45
CA ARG A 38 -13.48 -0.86 9.28
C ARG A 38 -13.79 0.29 10.22
N ASN A 39 -15.06 0.67 10.34
CA ASN A 39 -15.45 1.75 11.24
C ASN A 39 -15.18 1.39 12.70
N ASP A 40 -15.48 0.16 13.11
CA ASP A 40 -15.21 -0.35 14.46
C ASP A 40 -13.70 -0.35 14.76
N LEU A 41 -12.87 -0.80 13.82
CA LEU A 41 -11.41 -0.73 13.92
C LEU A 41 -10.91 0.72 14.06
N LEU A 42 -11.40 1.64 13.22
CA LEU A 42 -11.04 3.05 13.29
C LEU A 42 -11.48 3.69 14.61
N TRP A 43 -12.66 3.32 15.14
CA TRP A 43 -13.11 3.75 16.46
C TRP A 43 -12.21 3.23 17.58
N LYS A 44 -11.83 1.95 17.55
CA LYS A 44 -10.88 1.36 18.49
C LYS A 44 -9.51 2.06 18.45
N MET A 45 -9.00 2.35 17.26
CA MET A 45 -7.72 3.08 17.09
C MET A 45 -7.79 4.50 17.66
N ARG A 46 -8.90 5.22 17.43
CA ARG A 46 -9.11 6.58 17.98
C ARG A 46 -9.20 6.57 19.50
N LEU A 47 -9.92 5.61 20.09
CA LEU A 47 -10.02 5.47 21.54
C LEU A 47 -8.69 5.02 22.19
N SER A 48 -7.86 4.30 21.46
CA SER A 48 -6.53 3.85 21.91
C SER A 48 -5.47 4.97 21.85
N ALA A 49 -5.65 5.98 21.01
CA ALA A 49 -4.71 7.09 20.87
C ALA A 49 -4.67 8.02 22.12
N ASP A 50 -5.74 8.03 22.93
CA ASP A 50 -5.82 8.82 24.17
C ASP A 50 -5.24 8.11 25.41
N GLN A 51 -4.83 6.84 25.32
CA GLN A 51 -4.36 6.04 26.45
C GLN A 51 -2.92 5.52 26.25
N SER A 52 -1.97 6.41 25.99
CA SER A 52 -0.58 6.03 25.72
C SER A 52 0.16 5.40 26.91
N SER A 53 -0.36 5.51 28.15
CA SER A 53 0.23 4.84 29.33
C SER A 53 -0.46 3.52 29.71
N THR A 54 -1.70 3.28 29.28
CA THR A 54 -2.53 2.12 29.69
C THR A 54 -2.56 1.02 28.62
N GLN A 55 -2.08 1.31 27.40
CA GLN A 55 -2.14 0.40 26.25
C GLN A 55 -1.39 -0.92 26.47
N LYS A 56 -0.26 -0.91 27.20
CA LYS A 56 0.52 -2.11 27.49
C LYS A 56 -0.23 -3.05 28.44
N GLU A 57 -0.84 -2.52 29.48
CA GLU A 57 -1.63 -3.30 30.46
C GLU A 57 -2.94 -3.81 29.84
N PHE A 58 -3.58 -3.01 28.98
CA PHE A 58 -4.76 -3.43 28.23
C PHE A 58 -4.42 -4.54 27.23
N MET A 59 -3.37 -4.39 26.42
CA MET A 59 -2.91 -5.45 25.51
C MET A 59 -2.53 -6.72 26.27
N GLU A 60 -1.82 -6.61 27.40
CA GLU A 60 -1.46 -7.75 28.22
C GLU A 60 -2.70 -8.45 28.81
N SER A 61 -3.68 -7.68 29.28
CA SER A 61 -4.96 -8.21 29.78
C SER A 61 -5.77 -8.88 28.68
N THR A 62 -5.92 -8.25 27.51
CA THR A 62 -6.67 -8.81 26.37
C THR A 62 -6.03 -10.09 25.84
N VAL A 63 -4.70 -10.12 25.72
CA VAL A 63 -3.99 -11.33 25.30
C VAL A 63 -4.20 -12.44 26.33
N ARG A 64 -4.07 -12.15 27.63
CA ARG A 64 -4.27 -13.13 28.69
C ARG A 64 -5.71 -13.66 28.75
N GLU A 65 -6.69 -12.82 28.45
CA GLU A 65 -8.10 -13.19 28.34
C GLU A 65 -8.33 -14.14 27.15
N ILE A 66 -7.81 -13.83 25.96
CA ILE A 66 -7.91 -14.69 24.76
C ILE A 66 -7.28 -16.06 25.03
N PHE A 67 -6.07 -16.10 25.59
CA PHE A 67 -5.41 -17.37 25.91
C PHE A 67 -6.19 -18.18 26.95
N SER A 68 -6.83 -17.51 27.91
CA SER A 68 -7.64 -18.18 28.92
C SER A 68 -8.93 -18.74 28.32
N ASP A 69 -9.61 -17.97 27.46
CA ASP A 69 -10.83 -18.40 26.78
C ASP A 69 -10.56 -19.56 25.82
N GLU A 70 -9.48 -19.49 25.03
CA GLU A 70 -9.11 -20.61 24.15
C GLU A 70 -8.65 -21.84 24.93
N LEU A 71 -7.85 -21.68 26.01
CA LEU A 71 -7.47 -22.81 26.86
C LEU A 71 -8.69 -23.45 27.54
N GLN A 72 -9.69 -22.65 27.90
CA GLN A 72 -10.94 -23.14 28.47
C GLN A 72 -11.80 -23.84 27.41
N ARG A 73 -11.85 -23.33 26.17
CA ARG A 73 -12.47 -24.01 25.03
C ARG A 73 -11.80 -25.32 24.70
N PHE A 74 -10.48 -25.43 24.76
CA PHE A 74 -9.79 -26.71 24.58
C PHE A 74 -10.17 -27.70 25.67
N ARG A 75 -10.28 -27.25 26.93
CA ARG A 75 -10.68 -28.11 28.05
C ARG A 75 -12.15 -28.56 27.94
N THR A 76 -13.07 -27.68 27.56
CA THR A 76 -14.48 -28.03 27.37
C THR A 76 -14.69 -28.88 26.12
N SER A 77 -13.94 -28.64 25.04
CA SER A 77 -13.98 -29.46 23.81
C SER A 77 -13.42 -30.86 24.07
N ALA A 78 -12.30 -30.98 24.81
CA ALA A 78 -11.73 -32.26 25.22
C ALA A 78 -12.66 -33.04 26.18
N LEU A 79 -13.45 -32.34 27.01
CA LEU A 79 -14.43 -32.97 27.90
C LEU A 79 -15.75 -33.31 27.21
N SER A 80 -16.09 -32.62 26.11
CA SER A 80 -17.26 -32.93 25.27
C SER A 80 -17.02 -34.04 24.23
N GLY A 81 -15.76 -34.45 24.04
CA GLY A 81 -15.35 -35.46 23.07
C GLY A 81 -15.37 -36.91 23.57
N CYS A 82 -16.05 -37.21 24.68
CA CYS A 82 -16.17 -38.58 25.20
C CYS A 82 -17.56 -38.85 25.79
N SER A 83 -18.59 -38.90 24.94
CA SER A 83 -19.63 -39.91 25.11
C SER A 83 -20.42 -40.07 23.81
N GLU A 84 -20.64 -41.33 23.45
CA GLU A 84 -21.57 -41.86 22.45
C GLU A 84 -21.06 -42.03 21.00
N ILE A 85 -20.60 -43.27 20.76
CA ILE A 85 -20.39 -43.93 19.48
C ILE A 85 -21.73 -44.02 18.72
N PRO A 86 -21.75 -43.82 17.38
CA PRO A 86 -22.04 -44.97 16.54
C PRO A 86 -21.09 -45.08 15.33
N THR A 87 -20.35 -46.19 15.34
CA THR A 87 -20.08 -47.09 14.22
C THR A 87 -20.51 -46.62 12.82
N SER A 88 -19.55 -46.28 11.95
CA SER A 88 -19.37 -47.00 10.69
C SER A 88 -18.13 -46.51 9.93
N THR A 89 -17.48 -47.50 9.35
CA THR A 89 -16.31 -47.51 8.49
C THR A 89 -16.31 -46.46 7.37
N ALA A 90 -15.30 -45.60 7.35
CA ALA A 90 -14.49 -45.31 6.16
C ALA A 90 -13.23 -44.57 6.59
N LYS A 91 -12.08 -45.01 6.10
CA LYS A 91 -10.80 -44.33 6.29
C LYS A 91 -10.91 -42.95 5.63
N VAL A 92 -10.81 -41.88 6.42
CA VAL A 92 -10.63 -40.53 5.88
C VAL A 92 -9.13 -40.32 5.78
N ASP A 93 -8.66 -40.27 4.54
CA ASP A 93 -7.31 -39.89 4.17
C ASP A 93 -7.10 -38.41 4.53
N GLU A 94 -6.00 -38.11 5.21
CA GLU A 94 -5.75 -36.81 5.87
C GLU A 94 -5.17 -35.76 4.89
N ASP A 95 -5.41 -35.93 3.59
CA ASP A 95 -4.82 -35.10 2.52
C ASP A 95 -5.86 -34.56 1.50
N MET A 96 -7.14 -34.49 1.90
CA MET A 96 -8.25 -34.04 1.04
C MET A 96 -8.58 -32.52 1.14
N LEU A 97 -7.69 -31.70 1.70
CA LEU A 97 -7.95 -30.26 1.85
C LEU A 97 -7.74 -29.46 0.54
N TRP A 98 -7.14 -30.07 -0.49
CA TRP A 98 -6.84 -29.40 -1.76
C TRP A 98 -7.51 -30.00 -3.00
N GLU A 99 -8.41 -30.98 -2.86
CA GLU A 99 -9.21 -31.45 -3.98
C GLU A 99 -10.42 -30.53 -4.21
N TYR A 100 -10.13 -29.31 -4.67
CA TYR A 100 -11.11 -28.44 -5.30
C TYR A 100 -11.22 -28.79 -6.78
N ASP A 101 -12.08 -29.75 -7.12
CA ASP A 101 -12.36 -30.19 -8.50
C ASP A 101 -13.33 -29.23 -9.22
N GLY A 102 -13.05 -27.92 -9.15
CA GLY A 102 -13.96 -26.85 -9.57
C GLY A 102 -13.50 -26.04 -10.79
N LEU A 103 -12.40 -26.43 -11.44
CA LEU A 103 -11.86 -25.69 -12.60
C LEU A 103 -11.71 -26.54 -13.87
N HIS A 104 -11.85 -27.86 -13.81
CA HIS A 104 -11.67 -28.71 -15.00
C HIS A 104 -12.85 -28.72 -15.98
N THR A 105 -13.95 -28.01 -15.69
CA THR A 105 -15.08 -27.86 -16.61
C THR A 105 -15.22 -26.47 -17.23
N ALA A 106 -14.45 -25.48 -16.76
CA ALA A 106 -14.45 -24.17 -17.38
C ALA A 106 -13.40 -24.17 -18.50
N SER A 107 -13.82 -23.89 -19.73
CA SER A 107 -12.84 -23.76 -20.81
C SER A 107 -11.89 -22.61 -20.48
N HIS A 108 -10.60 -22.71 -20.83
CA HIS A 108 -9.61 -21.63 -20.61
C HIS A 108 -10.13 -20.25 -21.04
N PHE A 109 -10.99 -20.23 -22.06
CA PHE A 109 -11.68 -19.04 -22.57
C PHE A 109 -12.68 -18.42 -21.58
N GLU A 110 -13.43 -19.23 -20.84
CA GLU A 110 -14.37 -18.75 -19.80
C GLU A 110 -13.61 -18.18 -18.60
N CYS A 111 -12.44 -18.73 -18.27
CA CYS A 111 -11.56 -18.16 -17.24
C CYS A 111 -10.98 -16.81 -17.68
N GLU A 112 -10.52 -16.70 -18.93
CA GLU A 112 -10.01 -15.46 -19.51
C GLU A 112 -11.09 -14.37 -19.57
N GLU A 113 -12.31 -14.71 -19.99
CA GLU A 113 -13.44 -13.79 -20.03
C GLU A 113 -13.79 -13.25 -18.64
N VAL A 114 -13.82 -14.12 -17.61
CA VAL A 114 -14.05 -13.72 -16.22
C VAL A 114 -12.93 -12.84 -15.68
N MET A 115 -11.66 -13.13 -16.00
CA MET A 115 -10.52 -12.32 -15.58
C MET A 115 -10.53 -10.92 -16.21
N LEU A 116 -10.82 -10.83 -17.51
CA LEU A 116 -10.92 -9.56 -18.23
C LEU A 116 -12.09 -8.71 -17.73
N GLU A 117 -13.22 -9.34 -17.38
CA GLU A 117 -14.38 -8.63 -16.83
C GLU A 117 -14.13 -8.15 -15.40
N LEU A 118 -13.41 -8.95 -14.60
CA LEU A 118 -12.96 -8.53 -13.27
C LEU A 118 -12.00 -7.33 -13.36
N GLN A 119 -11.04 -7.37 -14.28
CA GLN A 119 -10.11 -6.26 -14.55
C GLN A 119 -10.87 -5.00 -15.00
N ARG A 120 -11.87 -5.13 -15.89
CA ARG A 120 -12.71 -4.02 -16.33
C ARG A 120 -13.46 -3.38 -15.16
N MET A 121 -14.07 -4.19 -14.29
CA MET A 121 -14.78 -3.68 -13.10
C MET A 121 -13.85 -2.92 -12.15
N PHE A 122 -12.62 -3.39 -11.95
CA PHE A 122 -11.64 -2.69 -11.12
C PHE A 122 -11.27 -1.32 -11.70
N TYR A 123 -11.02 -1.22 -13.00
CA TYR A 123 -10.72 0.07 -13.63
C TYR A 123 -11.92 1.02 -13.65
N GLU A 124 -13.12 0.50 -13.85
CA GLU A 124 -14.36 1.29 -13.79
C GLU A 124 -14.57 1.88 -12.38
N ASP A 125 -14.30 1.09 -11.33
CA ASP A 125 -14.39 1.53 -9.93
C ASP A 125 -13.34 2.60 -9.60
N ILE A 126 -12.08 2.39 -10.04
CA ILE A 126 -11.01 3.39 -9.92
C ILE A 126 -11.43 4.70 -10.61
N ARG A 127 -11.91 4.65 -11.84
CA ARG A 127 -12.34 5.82 -12.62
C ARG A 127 -13.51 6.54 -11.95
N MET A 128 -14.51 5.81 -11.46
CA MET A 128 -15.65 6.40 -10.78
C MET A 128 -15.26 7.02 -9.44
N ASN A 129 -14.31 6.41 -8.72
CA ASN A 129 -13.78 6.92 -7.46
C ASN A 129 -12.87 8.16 -7.66
N GLN A 130 -12.16 8.23 -8.79
CA GLN A 130 -11.45 9.45 -9.24
C GLN A 130 -12.45 10.55 -9.60
N THR A 131 -13.50 10.23 -10.38
CA THR A 131 -14.54 11.21 -10.76
C THR A 131 -15.31 11.75 -9.54
N HIS A 132 -15.49 10.95 -8.48
CA HIS A 132 -16.08 11.42 -7.21
C HIS A 132 -15.11 12.27 -6.37
N ARG A 133 -13.79 12.16 -6.57
CA ARG A 133 -12.79 13.08 -6.00
C ARG A 133 -12.63 14.36 -6.82
N ASP A 134 -12.81 14.27 -8.14
CA ASP A 134 -12.59 15.36 -9.11
C ASP A 134 -13.87 16.13 -9.48
N GLY A 135 -14.93 16.02 -8.67
CA GLY A 135 -16.08 16.94 -8.72
C GLY A 135 -15.73 18.41 -8.43
N CYS A 136 -14.47 18.72 -8.21
CA CYS A 136 -13.91 20.06 -8.22
C CYS A 136 -12.73 20.09 -9.19
N ASN A 137 -12.99 20.65 -10.40
CA ASN A 137 -12.04 21.03 -11.45
C ASN A 137 -11.76 20.01 -12.57
N GLY A 138 -12.65 20.03 -13.56
CA GLY A 138 -12.35 20.22 -14.99
C GLY A 138 -11.16 19.50 -15.64
N THR A 139 -11.50 18.48 -16.43
CA THR A 139 -10.94 18.13 -17.76
C THR A 139 -9.42 18.17 -17.93
N THR A 140 -8.80 17.01 -18.14
CA THR A 140 -8.00 16.68 -19.34
C THR A 140 -7.77 15.17 -19.38
N GLU A 141 -7.89 14.58 -20.57
CA GLU A 141 -7.62 13.18 -20.88
C GLU A 141 -6.12 12.94 -21.03
N GLU A 142 -5.75 11.66 -20.91
CA GLU A 142 -4.48 11.02 -21.31
C GLU A 142 -3.42 10.85 -20.21
N GLU A 143 -3.15 9.56 -19.97
CA GLU A 143 -1.85 8.95 -19.69
C GLU A 143 -0.97 9.65 -18.65
N ASP A 144 -0.91 9.07 -17.44
CA ASP A 144 0.37 8.63 -16.87
C ASP A 144 0.14 7.76 -15.62
N GLU A 145 0.95 6.70 -15.56
CA GLU A 145 1.08 5.78 -14.43
C GLU A 145 1.56 6.55 -13.20
N ASP A 146 0.79 6.52 -12.11
CA ASP A 146 1.24 7.20 -10.90
C ASP A 146 0.97 6.36 -9.65
N TYR A 147 2.00 5.57 -9.35
CA TYR A 147 2.43 5.19 -8.02
C TYR A 147 2.62 6.48 -7.21
N LEU A 148 1.61 6.82 -6.42
CA LEU A 148 1.59 8.06 -5.69
C LEU A 148 2.09 7.87 -4.26
N ASP A 149 3.34 8.30 -4.02
CA ASP A 149 3.52 9.37 -3.03
C ASP A 149 3.95 10.70 -3.73
N PRO A 150 3.01 11.43 -4.35
CA PRO A 150 3.23 12.72 -4.99
C PRO A 150 3.41 13.78 -3.93
N ALA A 151 2.87 13.60 -2.71
CA ALA A 151 2.94 14.63 -1.70
C ALA A 151 4.38 14.86 -1.24
N ILE A 152 5.29 13.90 -1.43
CA ILE A 152 6.72 14.08 -1.17
C ILE A 152 7.44 14.75 -2.36
N PHE A 153 7.08 14.41 -3.59
CA PHE A 153 7.71 14.97 -4.81
C PHE A 153 7.17 16.36 -5.19
N GLU A 154 5.88 16.59 -5.02
CA GLU A 154 5.16 17.83 -5.33
C GLU A 154 5.49 18.93 -4.32
N ASN A 155 5.74 18.55 -3.05
CA ASN A 155 6.35 19.49 -2.11
C ASN A 155 7.73 19.95 -2.59
N LEU A 156 8.48 19.18 -3.38
CA LEU A 156 9.81 19.54 -3.90
C LEU A 156 9.77 20.26 -5.28
N ARG A 157 8.60 20.53 -5.85
CA ARG A 157 8.49 21.23 -7.14
C ARG A 157 7.41 22.31 -7.05
N LEU A 158 7.78 23.43 -6.44
CA LEU A 158 7.10 24.69 -6.72
C LEU A 158 7.64 25.22 -8.05
N GLU A 159 6.84 25.07 -9.11
CA GLU A 159 7.11 25.74 -10.38
C GLU A 159 6.85 27.24 -10.20
N ASP A 160 7.89 27.97 -9.79
CA ASP A 160 7.97 29.39 -10.05
C ASP A 160 8.34 29.59 -11.53
N ASP A 161 7.74 30.60 -12.15
CA ASP A 161 7.74 31.00 -13.58
C ASP A 161 9.14 31.34 -14.18
N LYS A 162 10.21 30.75 -13.61
CA LYS A 162 11.62 30.89 -13.99
C LYS A 162 12.42 29.59 -13.79
N GLY A 163 11.87 28.41 -14.08
CA GLY A 163 12.64 27.16 -14.28
C GLY A 163 13.60 26.70 -13.16
N CYS A 164 13.56 27.31 -11.98
CA CYS A 164 14.43 26.99 -10.86
C CYS A 164 13.72 25.97 -9.99
N LYS A 165 14.01 24.68 -10.20
CA LYS A 165 13.54 23.59 -9.35
C LYS A 165 13.91 23.89 -7.89
N GLU A 166 12.92 24.06 -7.03
CA GLU A 166 13.16 24.40 -5.63
C GLU A 166 13.41 23.15 -4.78
N ILE A 167 14.66 22.92 -4.40
CA ILE A 167 15.02 21.76 -3.57
C ILE A 167 15.02 22.16 -2.10
N TRP A 168 14.31 21.41 -1.25
CA TRP A 168 14.30 21.62 0.19
C TRP A 168 15.55 21.06 0.86
N CYS A 169 15.97 21.73 1.93
CA CYS A 169 17.10 21.31 2.73
C CYS A 169 16.76 20.02 3.51
N PRO A 170 17.54 18.94 3.36
CA PRO A 170 17.27 17.67 4.03
C PRO A 170 17.49 17.73 5.55
N ILE A 171 18.29 18.68 6.04
CA ILE A 171 18.59 18.88 7.47
C ILE A 171 17.45 19.59 8.18
N CYS A 172 17.16 20.85 7.81
CA CYS A 172 16.16 21.65 8.50
C CYS A 172 14.72 21.44 8.01
N LYS A 173 14.52 20.84 6.83
CA LYS A 173 13.22 20.57 6.16
C LYS A 173 12.34 21.80 5.93
N LYS A 174 12.89 22.99 6.11
CA LYS A 174 12.19 24.29 6.00
C LYS A 174 12.89 25.24 5.06
N GLY A 175 14.21 25.17 4.96
CA GLY A 175 15.00 26.04 4.10
C GLY A 175 15.08 25.49 2.70
N LYS A 176 15.29 26.38 1.73
CA LYS A 176 15.52 26.01 0.33
C LYS A 176 17.02 25.94 0.09
N LEU A 177 17.45 24.99 -0.71
CA LEU A 177 18.82 24.91 -1.18
C LEU A 177 19.01 25.86 -2.36
N ARG A 178 20.08 26.65 -2.29
CA ARG A 178 20.53 27.54 -3.35
C ARG A 178 21.96 27.17 -3.71
N GLN A 179 22.36 27.51 -4.92
CA GLN A 179 23.71 27.28 -5.42
C GLN A 179 24.28 28.59 -5.94
N ASN A 180 25.52 28.87 -5.55
CA ASN A 180 26.39 29.87 -6.16
C ASN A 180 27.57 29.16 -6.86
N ASN A 181 28.51 29.93 -7.43
CA ASN A 181 29.64 29.37 -8.18
C ASN A 181 30.45 28.32 -7.40
N HIS A 182 30.55 28.47 -6.07
CA HIS A 182 31.45 27.68 -5.22
C HIS A 182 30.75 26.92 -4.08
N LEU A 183 29.46 27.14 -3.83
CA LEU A 183 28.77 26.57 -2.68
C LEU A 183 27.34 26.18 -3.02
N ILE A 184 26.91 25.05 -2.48
CA ILE A 184 25.50 24.70 -2.31
C ILE A 184 25.16 24.98 -0.85
N TYR A 185 24.16 25.81 -0.57
CA TYR A 185 23.85 26.25 0.79
C TYR A 185 22.35 26.31 1.05
N CYS A 186 21.96 26.18 2.32
CA CYS A 186 20.59 26.36 2.76
C CYS A 186 20.31 27.82 3.15
N THR A 187 19.13 28.32 2.82
CA THR A 187 18.72 29.70 3.19
C THR A 187 18.41 29.90 4.67
N LEU A 188 18.13 28.82 5.43
CA LEU A 188 17.66 28.89 6.82
C LEU A 188 18.54 28.17 7.84
N CYS A 189 19.52 27.38 7.42
CA CYS A 189 20.38 26.62 8.32
C CYS A 189 21.83 26.62 7.82
N GLU A 190 22.75 26.14 8.65
CA GLU A 190 24.20 26.20 8.41
C GLU A 190 24.72 25.14 7.40
N LEU A 191 23.83 24.48 6.66
CA LEU A 191 24.23 23.60 5.57
C LEU A 191 24.93 24.41 4.48
N GLY A 192 26.21 24.14 4.29
CA GLY A 192 27.04 24.65 3.20
C GLY A 192 27.98 23.56 2.71
N LEU A 193 27.90 23.21 1.43
CA LEU A 193 28.75 22.22 0.77
C LEU A 193 29.60 22.93 -0.28
N GLU A 194 30.89 22.66 -0.27
CA GLU A 194 31.80 23.18 -1.30
C GLU A 194 31.50 22.51 -2.64
N ARG A 195 31.31 23.34 -3.66
CA ARG A 195 31.06 22.89 -5.02
C ARG A 195 32.38 22.70 -5.75
N GLY A 196 32.67 21.46 -6.14
CA GLY A 196 33.60 21.19 -7.24
C GLY A 196 32.94 21.39 -8.61
N ASP A 197 33.71 21.35 -9.69
CA ASP A 197 33.19 21.62 -11.04
C ASP A 197 32.08 20.66 -11.50
N GLN A 198 32.08 19.43 -10.96
CA GLN A 198 31.16 18.35 -11.35
C GLN A 198 29.92 18.23 -10.47
N VAL A 199 29.89 18.93 -9.33
CA VAL A 199 28.78 18.85 -8.38
C VAL A 199 27.84 20.04 -8.60
N ASN A 200 26.56 19.77 -8.80
CA ASN A 200 25.53 20.81 -8.87
C ASN A 200 24.31 20.40 -8.05
N LEU A 201 23.38 21.34 -7.92
CA LEU A 201 22.15 21.17 -7.16
C LEU A 201 21.29 20.01 -7.71
N ASP A 202 21.29 19.80 -9.03
CA ASP A 202 20.62 18.67 -9.67
C ASP A 202 21.23 17.32 -9.26
N CYS A 203 22.56 17.21 -9.22
CA CYS A 203 23.27 16.02 -8.76
C CYS A 203 22.92 15.71 -7.30
N LEU A 204 22.90 16.73 -6.44
CA LEU A 204 22.47 16.58 -5.05
C LEU A 204 21.01 16.10 -4.96
N GLN A 205 20.11 16.61 -5.79
CA GLN A 205 18.72 16.17 -5.83
C GLN A 205 18.60 14.69 -6.16
N VAL A 206 19.30 14.23 -7.20
CA VAL A 206 19.31 12.83 -7.61
C VAL A 206 19.85 11.95 -6.48
N ARG A 207 21.02 12.30 -5.90
CA ARG A 207 21.63 11.52 -4.81
C ARG A 207 20.77 11.47 -3.55
N LEU A 208 20.08 12.56 -3.21
CA LEU A 208 19.12 12.55 -2.12
C LEU A 208 17.95 11.61 -2.42
N GLY A 209 17.40 11.66 -3.63
CA GLY A 209 16.32 10.77 -4.07
C GLY A 209 16.71 9.29 -3.98
N GLU A 210 17.87 8.93 -4.53
CA GLU A 210 18.42 7.57 -4.48
C GLU A 210 18.57 7.06 -3.04
N ALA A 211 19.14 7.88 -2.15
CA ALA A 211 19.33 7.51 -0.75
C ALA A 211 18.00 7.31 0.00
N TYR A 212 16.98 8.11 -0.31
CA TYR A 212 15.64 7.90 0.24
C TYR A 212 14.99 6.63 -0.30
N SER A 213 15.10 6.36 -1.60
CA SER A 213 14.58 5.14 -2.22
C SER A 213 15.23 3.90 -1.62
N GLU A 214 16.56 3.86 -1.51
CA GLU A 214 17.26 2.73 -0.91
C GLU A 214 16.86 2.51 0.56
N HIS A 215 16.65 3.59 1.30
CA HIS A 215 16.16 3.52 2.68
C HIS A 215 14.74 2.92 2.77
N LEU A 216 13.87 3.30 1.84
CA LEU A 216 12.50 2.77 1.75
C LEU A 216 12.47 1.31 1.29
N ASP A 217 13.31 0.94 0.32
CA ASP A 217 13.42 -0.43 -0.22
C ASP A 217 13.88 -1.44 0.85
N ARG A 218 14.65 -0.97 1.84
CA ARG A 218 15.00 -1.75 3.04
C ARG A 218 13.81 -1.95 4.00
N GLY A 219 12.64 -1.41 3.69
CA GLY A 219 11.42 -1.51 4.49
C GLY A 219 11.40 -0.62 5.74
N CYS A 220 12.29 0.37 5.83
CA CYS A 220 12.43 1.18 7.03
C CYS A 220 11.42 2.35 7.06
N ARG A 221 10.61 2.42 8.13
CA ARG A 221 9.60 3.48 8.31
C ARG A 221 10.07 4.65 9.17
N PHE A 222 11.26 4.56 9.76
CA PHE A 222 11.83 5.66 10.52
C PHE A 222 12.39 6.73 9.58
N THR A 223 12.29 7.99 10.00
CA THR A 223 12.82 9.11 9.22
C THR A 223 14.35 9.15 9.33
N PRO A 224 15.09 9.09 8.21
CA PRO A 224 16.54 9.23 8.24
C PRO A 224 16.92 10.67 8.61
N GLN A 225 18.08 10.81 9.24
CA GLN A 225 18.68 12.08 9.62
C GLN A 225 19.83 12.41 8.68
N PHE A 226 20.00 13.69 8.37
CA PHE A 226 21.07 14.17 7.51
C PHE A 226 22.03 15.04 8.32
N HIS A 227 23.31 14.80 8.11
CA HIS A 227 24.38 15.45 8.86
C HIS A 227 25.48 15.92 7.92
N VAL A 228 26.08 17.07 8.25
CA VAL A 228 27.27 17.56 7.56
C VAL A 228 28.47 17.28 8.46
N TYR A 229 29.50 16.69 7.88
CA TYR A 229 30.78 16.51 8.54
C TYR A 229 31.88 17.17 7.73
N THR A 230 32.68 18.01 8.39
CA THR A 230 33.87 18.61 7.79
C THR A 230 35.11 17.95 8.37
N GLN A 231 35.92 17.35 7.50
CA GLN A 231 37.20 16.76 7.89
C GLN A 231 38.27 17.12 6.85
N PHE A 232 39.44 17.56 7.31
CA PHE A 232 40.54 17.99 6.43
C PHE A 232 40.10 18.99 5.35
N SER A 233 39.33 20.02 5.73
CA SER A 233 38.72 21.02 4.82
C SER A 233 37.76 20.48 3.77
N LEU A 234 37.41 19.20 3.79
CA LEU A 234 36.36 18.63 2.95
C LEU A 234 35.08 18.55 3.76
N THR A 235 34.02 19.17 3.24
CA THR A 235 32.69 19.18 3.87
C THR A 235 31.77 18.26 3.08
N ALA A 236 31.29 17.21 3.73
CA ALA A 236 30.46 16.18 3.11
C ALA A 236 29.11 16.01 3.84
N LEU A 237 28.08 15.68 3.07
CA LEU A 237 26.73 15.39 3.53
C LEU A 237 26.51 13.89 3.64
N TYR A 238 25.96 13.46 4.77
CA TYR A 238 25.69 12.05 5.07
C TYR A 238 24.22 11.84 5.41
N ILE A 239 23.71 10.67 5.05
CA ILE A 239 22.43 10.13 5.54
C ILE A 239 22.71 9.09 6.63
N GLN A 240 21.94 9.13 7.71
CA GLN A 240 22.02 8.16 8.79
C GLN A 240 20.63 7.76 9.25
N CYS A 241 20.41 6.46 9.48
CA CYS A 241 19.22 6.00 10.18
C CYS A 241 19.57 4.98 11.26
N GLU A 242 19.15 5.25 12.50
CA GLU A 242 19.44 4.35 13.63
C GLU A 242 18.68 3.02 13.58
N ALA A 243 17.56 2.97 12.85
CA ALA A 243 16.72 1.77 12.78
C ALA A 243 17.25 0.74 11.76
N CYS A 244 17.51 1.16 10.52
CA CYS A 244 18.03 0.29 9.46
C CYS A 244 19.57 0.34 9.32
N LYS A 245 20.24 1.13 10.15
CA LYS A 245 21.71 1.29 10.21
C LYS A 245 22.35 1.75 8.89
N ILE A 246 21.59 2.45 8.05
CA ILE A 246 22.15 3.14 6.88
C ILE A 246 23.08 4.25 7.38
N PHE A 247 24.25 4.32 6.78
CA PHE A 247 25.22 5.40 6.91
C PHE A 247 25.95 5.52 5.57
N GLU A 248 25.61 6.54 4.79
CA GLU A 248 26.13 6.72 3.43
C GLU A 248 26.50 8.18 3.18
N LEU A 249 27.54 8.39 2.36
CA LEU A 249 27.91 9.69 1.83
C LEU A 249 27.01 10.04 0.65
N ILE A 250 26.33 11.18 0.76
CA ILE A 250 25.52 11.75 -0.30
C ILE A 250 26.39 12.57 -1.25
N LEU A 251 27.25 13.42 -0.67
CA LEU A 251 28.07 14.40 -1.39
C LEU A 251 29.29 14.84 -0.59
#